data_AF-A0A1E2WR38-F1
#
_entry.id   AF-A0A1E2WR38-F1
#
_cell.length_a   1.000
_cell.length_b   1.000
_cell.length_c   1.000
_cell.angle_alpha   90.00
_cell.angle_beta   90.00
_cell.angle_gamma   90.00
#
_symmetry.space_group_name_H-M   'P 1'
#
loop_
_entity.id
_entity.type
_entity.pdbx_description
1 polymer ?
#
loop_
_entity_poly.entity_id
_entity_poly.type
_entity_poly.pdbx_seq_one_letter_code
_entity_poly.pdbx_strand_id
1 'polypeptide(L)' 'MTNQKLTLEIPESLFEQLHHLAELTGKSIESLALQSITSNLSSLSEKVHDLDELLSRVTPDNLHSEIDSGKPVGHEIF' A
#
# COMPACT_ATOMS: atom_id res chain seq x y z
N MET A 1 -26.07 -3.97 -11.11
CA MET A 1 -24.61 -3.75 -10.94
C MET A 1 -24.22 -2.62 -11.87
N THR A 2 -23.67 -1.52 -11.34
CA THR A 2 -23.22 -0.38 -12.12
C THR A 2 -21.78 -0.62 -12.57
N ASN A 3 -21.58 -0.97 -13.84
CA ASN A 3 -20.25 -1.07 -14.43
C ASN A 3 -19.76 0.33 -14.80
N GLN A 4 -18.57 0.70 -14.31
CA GLN A 4 -17.90 1.95 -14.65
C GLN A 4 -16.72 1.63 -15.56
N LYS A 5 -16.63 2.31 -16.71
CA LYS A 5 -15.51 2.16 -17.65
C LYS A 5 -14.42 3.15 -17.28
N LEU A 6 -13.26 2.64 -16.89
CA LEU A 6 -12.06 3.43 -16.62
C LEU A 6 -11.19 3.47 -17.87
N THR A 7 -10.74 4.66 -18.27
CA THR A 7 -9.77 4.84 -19.35
C THR A 7 -8.56 5.57 -18.75
N LEU A 8 -7.39 4.95 -18.88
CA LEU A 8 -6.14 5.42 -18.31
C LEU A 8 -5.12 5.54 -19.43
N GLU A 9 -4.43 6.67 -19.48
CA GLU A 9 -3.21 6.80 -20.26
C GLU A 9 -2.07 6.28 -19.38
N ILE A 10 -1.32 5.30 -19.88
CA ILE A 10 -0.16 4.74 -19.19
C ILE A 10 1.09 4.95 -20.03
N PRO A 11 2.28 5.07 -19.38
CA PRO A 11 3.55 5.14 -20.11
C PRO A 11 3.73 3.92 -21.02
N GLU A 12 4.33 4.14 -22.19
CA GLU A 12 4.59 3.09 -23.18
C GLU A 12 5.39 1.93 -22.58
N SER A 13 6.41 2.23 -21.78
CA SER A 13 7.22 1.21 -21.09
C SER A 13 6.39 0.28 -20.19
N LEU A 14 5.35 0.81 -19.54
CA LEU A 14 4.48 0.04 -18.67
C LEU A 14 3.50 -0.81 -19.50
N PHE A 15 3.05 -0.29 -20.64
CA PHE A 15 2.26 -1.05 -21.60
C PHE A 15 3.05 -2.24 -22.18
N GLU A 16 4.30 -2.03 -22.58
CA GLU A 16 5.17 -3.11 -23.09
C GLU A 16 5.39 -4.21 -22.05
N GLN A 17 5.61 -3.83 -20.78
CA GLN A 17 5.73 -4.79 -19.68
C GLN A 17 4.45 -5.61 -19.49
N LEU A 18 3.28 -4.97 -19.54
CA LEU A 18 2.00 -5.66 -19.46
C LEU A 18 1.77 -6.57 -20.67
N HIS A 19 2.16 -6.14 -21.87
CA HIS A 19 2.06 -6.95 -23.09
C HIS A 19 2.91 -8.22 -22.98
N HIS A 20 4.16 -8.09 -22.57
CA HIS A 20 5.04 -9.24 -22.37
C HIS A 20 4.50 -10.22 -21.31
N LEU A 21 3.92 -9.71 -20.22
CA LEU A 21 3.26 -10.54 -19.21
C LEU A 21 1.98 -11.20 -19.72
N ALA A 22 1.22 -10.52 -20.57
CA ALA A 22 0.02 -11.06 -21.21
C ALA A 22 0.37 -12.26 -22.11
N GLU A 23 1.45 -12.15 -22.89
CA GLU A 23 1.94 -13.26 -23.72
C GLU A 23 2.37 -14.46 -22.88
N LEU A 24 3.07 -14.23 -21.77
CA LEU A 24 3.54 -15.31 -20.88
C LEU A 24 2.42 -16.01 -20.11
N THR A 25 1.38 -15.27 -19.73
CA THR A 25 0.31 -15.80 -18.87
C THR A 25 -0.97 -16.17 -19.63
N GLY A 26 -1.06 -15.83 -20.92
CA GLY A 26 -2.26 -16.00 -21.73
C GLY A 26 -3.45 -15.15 -21.27
N LYS A 27 -3.21 -14.12 -20.44
CA LYS A 27 -4.24 -13.22 -19.93
C LYS A 27 -4.32 -11.96 -20.78
N SER A 28 -5.47 -11.28 -20.77
CA SER A 28 -5.58 -9.98 -21.42
C SER A 28 -4.83 -8.90 -20.63
N ILE A 29 -4.36 -7.87 -21.34
CA ILE A 29 -3.67 -6.72 -20.76
C ILE A 29 -4.56 -6.01 -19.74
N GLU A 30 -5.87 -5.90 -20.01
CA GLU A 30 -6.82 -5.28 -19.07
C GLU A 30 -6.93 -6.09 -17.78
N SER A 31 -6.96 -7.42 -17.88
CA SER A 31 -7.04 -8.29 -16.70
C SER A 31 -5.77 -8.18 -15.84
N LEU A 32 -4.60 -8.11 -16.47
CA LEU A 32 -3.32 -7.90 -15.79
C LEU A 32 -3.25 -6.52 -15.14
N ALA A 33 -3.64 -5.46 -15.86
CA ALA A 33 -3.69 -4.11 -15.32
C ALA A 33 -4.64 -4.00 -14.11
N LEU A 34 -5.84 -4.58 -14.21
CA LEU A 34 -6.80 -4.63 -13.10
C LEU A 34 -6.24 -5.41 -11.91
N GLN A 35 -5.56 -6.53 -12.15
CA GLN A 35 -4.94 -7.31 -11.09
C GLN A 35 -3.85 -6.50 -10.37
N SER A 36 -2.96 -5.84 -11.12
CA SER A 36 -1.92 -4.97 -10.57
C SER A 36 -2.50 -3.78 -9.79
N ILE A 37 -3.55 -3.14 -10.29
CA ILE A 37 -4.23 -2.04 -9.60
C ILE A 37 -4.89 -2.55 -8.32
N THR A 38 -5.60 -3.68 -8.37
CA THR A 38 -6.29 -4.24 -7.21
C THR A 38 -5.31 -4.68 -6.11
N SER A 39 -4.22 -5.34 -6.49
CA SER A 39 -3.18 -5.75 -5.53
C SER A 39 -2.49 -4.56 -4.85
N ASN A 40 -2.35 -3.42 -5.54
CA ASN A 40 -1.81 -2.20 -4.95
C ASN A 40 -2.88 -1.37 -4.22
N LEU A 41 -4.15 -1.45 -4.58
CA LEU A 41 -5.22 -0.73 -3.90
C LEU A 41 -5.41 -1.20 -2.46
N SER A 42 -5.32 -2.51 -2.21
CA SER A 42 -5.42 -3.06 -0.86
C SER A 42 -4.32 -2.50 0.05
N SER A 43 -3.08 -2.48 -0.44
CA SER A 43 -1.93 -1.96 0.32
C SER A 43 -1.93 -0.44 0.41
N LEU A 44 -2.47 0.26 -0.60
CA LEU A 44 -2.67 1.71 -0.55
C LEU A 44 -3.76 2.08 0.46
N SER A 45 -4.86 1.33 0.53
CA SER A 45 -5.90 1.52 1.54
C SER A 45 -5.39 1.27 2.95
N GLU A 46 -4.44 0.35 3.13
CA GLU A 46 -3.79 0.10 4.42
C GLU A 46 -2.76 1.17 4.76
N LYS A 47 -2.07 1.75 3.75
CA LYS A 47 -1.10 2.83 3.96
C LYS A 47 -1.71 4.22 4.09
N VAL A 48 -2.87 4.45 3.49
CA VAL A 48 -3.65 5.67 3.68
C VAL A 48 -4.47 5.48 4.96
N HIS A 49 -3.76 5.38 6.08
CA HIS A 49 -4.37 5.71 7.36
C HIS A 49 -4.46 7.23 7.41
N ASP A 50 -5.68 7.74 7.46
CA ASP A 50 -5.90 9.16 7.64
C ASP A 50 -5.40 9.57 9.03
N LEU A 51 -4.54 10.58 9.09
CA LEU A 51 -4.01 11.09 10.36
C LEU A 51 -5.15 11.54 11.28
N ASP A 52 -6.22 12.11 10.72
CA ASP A 52 -7.43 12.51 11.43
C ASP A 52 -8.16 11.29 11.99
N GLU A 53 -8.24 10.19 11.23
CA GLU A 53 -8.81 8.92 11.71
C GLU A 53 -7.99 8.35 12.87
N LEU A 54 -6.66 8.34 12.76
CA LEU A 54 -5.78 7.87 13.83
C LEU A 54 -5.91 8.73 15.10
N LEU A 55 -5.98 10.06 14.95
CA LEU A 55 -6.16 11.00 16.05
C LEU A 55 -7.56 10.89 16.68
N SER A 56 -8.60 10.63 15.88
CA SER A 56 -9.97 10.44 16.37
C SER A 56 -10.13 9.22 17.30
N ARG A 57 -9.26 8.22 17.15
CA ARG A 57 -9.21 7.00 17.98
C ARG A 57 -8.40 7.17 19.25
N VAL A 58 -7.69 8.28 19.43
CA VAL A 58 -6.98 8.60 20.69
C VAL A 58 -8.01 9.02 21.74
N THR A 59 -8.00 8.34 22.87
CA THR A 59 -8.86 8.60 24.03
C THR A 59 -8.00 8.80 25.28
N PRO A 60 -8.50 9.46 26.34
CA PRO A 60 -7.75 9.61 27.58
C PRO A 60 -7.28 8.28 28.18
N ASP A 61 -8.04 7.20 27.96
CA ASP A 61 -7.74 5.85 28.46
C ASP A 61 -6.62 5.14 27.68
N ASN A 62 -6.36 5.52 26.43
CA ASN A 62 -5.31 4.92 25.59
C ASN A 62 -4.11 5.86 25.33
N LEU A 63 -4.12 7.04 25.97
CA LEU A 63 -3.06 8.01 25.83
C LEU A 63 -1.83 7.55 26.63
N HIS A 64 -0.87 6.97 25.94
CA HIS A 64 0.41 6.60 26.53
C HIS A 64 1.24 7.85 26.85
N SER A 65 1.83 7.89 28.03
CA SER A 65 2.85 8.89 28.39
C SER A 65 4.18 8.54 27.72
N GLU A 66 5.13 9.49 27.76
CA GLU A 66 6.49 9.25 27.29
C GLU A 66 7.10 8.00 27.94
N ILE A 67 7.71 7.15 27.12
CA ILE A 67 8.41 5.95 27.61
C ILE A 67 9.86 6.35 27.96
N ASP A 68 10.22 6.24 29.24
CA ASP A 68 11.62 6.30 29.66
C ASP A 68 12.33 5.01 29.20
N SER A 69 13.21 5.16 28.20
CA SER A 69 14.02 4.06 27.68
C SER A 69 15.18 3.66 28.61
N GLY A 70 15.32 4.34 29.76
CA GLY A 70 16.37 4.10 30.73
C GLY A 70 17.74 4.55 30.24
N LYS A 71 18.75 4.30 31.07
CA LYS A 71 20.16 4.51 30.71
C LYS A 71 20.74 3.18 30.20
N PRO A 72 21.55 3.17 29.13
CA PRO A 72 22.22 1.96 28.68
C PRO A 72 23.08 1.39 29.82
N VAL A 73 22.90 0.09 30.11
CA VAL A 73 23.62 -0.64 31.19
C VAL A 73 24.60 -1.70 30.65
N GLY A 74 24.73 -1.81 29.33
CA GLY A 74 25.61 -2.80 28.69
C GLY A 74 27.08 -2.43 28.78
N HIS A 75 27.90 -3.33 29.34
CA HIS A 75 29.37 -3.30 29.33
C HIS A 75 29.96 -4.16 28.20
N GLU A 76 29.29 -4.24 27.06
CA GLU A 76 29.78 -5.03 25.92
C GLU A 76 30.93 -4.27 25.24
N ILE A 77 32.14 -4.51 25.75
CA ILE A 77 33.40 -4.17 25.10
C ILE A 77 33.62 -5.16 23.94
N PHE A 78 33.79 -4.60 22.74
CA PHE A 78 34.13 -5.30 21.50
C PHE A 78 35.50 -5.99 21.57
#